data_AF-A0A7V7Z8C0-F1
#
_entry.id   AF-A0A7V7Z8C0-F1
#
_cell.length_a   1.000
_cell.length_b   1.000
_cell.length_c   1.000
_cell.angle_alpha   90.00
_cell.angle_beta   90.00
_cell.angle_gamma   90.00
#
_symmetry.space_group_name_H-M   'P 1'
#
loop_
_entity.id
_entity.type
_entity.pdbx_description
1 polymer ?
#
loop_
_entity_poly.entity_id
_entity_poly.type
_entity_poly.pdbx_seq_one_letter_code
_entity_poly.pdbx_strand_id
1 'polypeptide(L)'
;MTSYYHSYRHLAFEPALPAPAPADIAAIEAELGAALPAALLDFLQAANGAVIEYSCNVALPGGGSEQLSFASWFAAGDPDTATPGDETLLGELRLARQDLEFPALMLPLARDGGDSMLYLDLSAEGDGRVLAWVRELPAWTGRRAQGLHQLAPSLDTYLNQLYIDRASVLDDLAHSVRQPWHLEATAQWLDIGLPRWRSDPEIVSLFKRRQQQLCAGVQDQSYPAIRERPI
;
A
#
# COMPACT_ATOMS: atom_id res chain seq x y z
N MET A 1 -14.45 -3.37 -20.37
CA MET A 1 -13.57 -3.99 -19.36
C MET A 1 -13.73 -3.19 -18.09
N THR A 2 -14.06 -3.84 -16.99
CA THR A 2 -14.10 -3.21 -15.66
C THR A 2 -12.66 -2.95 -15.23
N SER A 3 -12.34 -1.73 -14.80
CA SER A 3 -11.06 -1.44 -14.16
C SER A 3 -11.21 -1.66 -12.66
N TYR A 4 -10.42 -2.58 -12.10
CA TYR A 4 -10.38 -2.87 -10.67
C TYR A 4 -9.40 -1.95 -9.92
N TYR A 5 -8.39 -1.44 -10.63
CA TYR A 5 -7.32 -0.64 -10.05
C TYR A 5 -7.26 0.76 -10.64
N HIS A 6 -6.86 1.72 -9.80
CA HIS A 6 -6.27 2.98 -10.20
C HIS A 6 -4.76 2.79 -10.37
N SER A 7 -4.12 3.74 -11.05
CA SER A 7 -2.68 3.72 -11.25
C SER A 7 -2.04 5.07 -11.03
N TYR A 8 -0.87 5.07 -10.41
CA TYR A 8 0.01 6.21 -10.29
C TYR A 8 1.45 5.71 -10.50
N ARG A 9 2.16 6.24 -11.50
CA ARG A 9 3.44 5.68 -11.96
C ARG A 9 3.25 4.20 -12.35
N HIS A 10 4.03 3.28 -11.78
CA HIS A 10 3.87 1.83 -11.94
C HIS A 10 3.10 1.18 -10.79
N LEU A 11 2.50 1.97 -9.89
CA LEU A 11 1.74 1.46 -8.76
C LEU A 11 0.29 1.25 -9.18
N ALA A 12 -0.27 0.10 -8.82
CA ALA A 12 -1.68 -0.23 -8.91
C ALA A 12 -2.26 -0.40 -7.51
N PHE A 13 -3.39 0.24 -7.26
CA PHE A 13 -4.09 0.23 -5.98
C PHE A 13 -5.60 0.29 -6.22
N GLU A 14 -6.37 -0.27 -5.28
CA GLU A 14 -7.84 -0.20 -5.31
C GLU A 14 -8.31 1.26 -5.31
N PRO A 15 -9.57 1.55 -5.69
CA PRO A 15 -10.07 2.92 -5.69
C PRO A 15 -9.83 3.63 -4.35
N ALA A 16 -8.99 4.65 -4.39
CA ALA A 16 -8.69 5.51 -3.25
C ALA A 16 -9.84 6.50 -2.99
N LEU A 17 -9.75 7.25 -1.88
CA LEU A 17 -10.66 8.37 -1.64
C LEU A 17 -10.49 9.43 -2.73
N PRO A 18 -11.50 10.31 -2.93
CA PRO A 18 -11.34 11.48 -3.78
C PRO A 18 -10.12 12.30 -3.40
N ALA A 19 -9.60 13.08 -4.35
CA ALA A 19 -8.51 14.02 -4.10
C ALA A 19 -8.79 14.91 -2.87
N PRO A 20 -7.78 15.21 -2.02
CA PRO A 20 -7.98 16.00 -0.81
C PRO A 20 -8.63 17.35 -1.07
N ALA A 21 -9.51 17.79 -0.17
CA ALA A 21 -10.00 19.15 -0.22
C ALA A 21 -8.85 20.12 0.15
N PRO A 22 -8.84 21.35 -0.39
CA PRO A 22 -7.85 22.35 0.00
C PRO A 22 -7.81 22.64 1.51
N ALA A 23 -8.94 22.48 2.19
CA ALA A 23 -9.04 22.65 3.64
C ALA A 23 -8.28 21.55 4.43
N ASP A 24 -8.27 20.31 3.93
CA ASP A 24 -7.54 19.21 4.58
C ASP A 24 -6.03 19.45 4.47
N ILE A 25 -5.57 19.84 3.28
CA ILE A 25 -4.17 20.22 3.04
C ILE A 25 -3.75 21.37 3.96
N ALA A 26 -4.55 22.44 4.01
CA ALA A 26 -4.26 23.57 4.88
C ALA A 26 -4.21 23.19 6.37
N ALA A 27 -5.05 22.25 6.82
CA ALA A 27 -5.04 21.76 8.19
C ALA A 27 -3.76 20.95 8.50
N ILE A 28 -3.30 20.11 7.58
CA ILE A 28 -2.04 19.38 7.71
C ILE A 28 -0.87 20.35 7.76
N GLU A 29 -0.79 21.31 6.83
CA GLU A 29 0.30 22.29 6.78
C GLU A 29 0.35 23.17 8.04
N ALA A 30 -0.81 23.52 8.59
CA ALA A 30 -0.91 24.27 9.85
C ALA A 30 -0.40 23.46 11.05
N GLU A 31 -0.75 22.17 11.14
CA GLU A 31 -0.29 21.27 12.21
C GLU A 31 1.21 20.92 12.07
N LEU A 32 1.68 20.79 10.83
CA LEU A 32 3.07 20.51 10.51
C LEU A 32 3.96 21.75 10.73
N GLY A 33 3.43 22.95 10.47
CA GLY A 33 4.18 24.20 10.47
C GLY A 33 5.01 24.42 9.20
N ALA A 34 4.74 23.67 8.12
CA ALA A 34 5.43 23.74 6.85
C ALA A 34 4.49 23.37 5.70
N ALA A 35 4.82 23.85 4.49
CA ALA A 35 4.09 23.48 3.27
C ALA A 35 4.38 22.02 2.87
N LEU A 36 3.37 21.33 2.33
CA LEU A 36 3.56 19.99 1.80
C LEU A 36 4.33 20.05 0.46
N PRO A 37 5.29 19.13 0.21
CA PRO A 37 5.97 19.09 -1.07
C PRO A 37 5.02 18.78 -2.22
N ALA A 38 5.29 19.35 -3.40
CA ALA A 38 4.51 19.12 -4.62
C ALA A 38 4.36 17.62 -4.96
N ALA A 39 5.42 16.82 -4.78
CA ALA A 39 5.37 15.38 -5.02
C ALA A 39 4.34 14.65 -4.14
N LEU A 40 4.19 15.09 -2.88
CA LEU A 40 3.18 14.51 -1.98
C LEU A 40 1.76 14.94 -2.39
N LEU A 41 1.59 16.23 -2.75
CA LEU A 41 0.31 16.72 -3.25
C LEU A 41 -0.12 15.97 -4.51
N ASP A 42 0.78 15.81 -5.48
CA ASP A 42 0.53 15.07 -6.73
C ASP A 42 0.18 13.60 -6.46
N PHE A 43 0.85 12.96 -5.51
CA PHE A 43 0.53 11.60 -5.10
C PHE A 43 -0.86 11.51 -4.46
N LEU A 44 -1.20 12.41 -3.54
CA LEU A 44 -2.49 12.44 -2.87
C LEU A 44 -3.65 12.72 -3.83
N GLN A 45 -3.43 13.46 -4.93
CA GLN A 45 -4.46 13.62 -5.98
C GLN A 45 -4.87 12.27 -6.60
N ALA A 46 -3.98 11.27 -6.63
CA ALA A 46 -4.25 9.96 -7.20
C ALA A 46 -4.58 8.89 -6.16
N ALA A 47 -3.98 8.97 -4.97
CA ALA A 47 -3.91 7.88 -4.00
C ALA A 47 -4.25 8.31 -2.56
N ASN A 48 -5.19 9.22 -2.38
CA ASN A 48 -5.63 9.68 -1.05
C ASN A 48 -6.19 8.50 -0.21
N GLY A 49 -5.45 8.03 0.79
CA GLY A 49 -5.88 6.91 1.63
C GLY A 49 -5.79 5.52 0.96
N ALA A 50 -4.86 5.33 0.02
CA ALA A 50 -4.78 4.10 -0.76
C ALA A 50 -4.15 2.92 0.00
N VAL A 51 -4.57 1.70 -0.34
CA VAL A 51 -3.82 0.48 -0.01
C VAL A 51 -2.88 0.14 -1.16
N ILE A 52 -1.57 0.19 -0.91
CA ILE A 52 -0.51 -0.04 -1.91
C ILE A 52 0.32 -1.25 -1.48
N GLU A 53 -0.05 -2.44 -1.97
CA GLU A 53 0.61 -3.71 -1.66
C GLU A 53 1.94 -3.88 -2.41
N TYR A 54 2.91 -3.02 -2.09
CA TYR A 54 4.25 -3.03 -2.68
C TYR A 54 5.29 -3.09 -1.58
N SER A 55 6.38 -3.77 -1.91
CA SER A 55 7.53 -3.94 -1.05
C SER A 55 8.62 -2.91 -1.31
N CYS A 56 9.42 -2.66 -0.29
CA CYS A 56 10.69 -1.94 -0.33
C CYS A 56 11.74 -2.71 0.45
N ASN A 57 13.01 -2.32 0.29
CA ASN A 57 14.11 -2.93 1.02
C ASN A 57 14.68 -1.94 2.03
N VAL A 58 14.77 -2.35 3.29
CA VAL A 58 15.43 -1.61 4.37
C VAL A 58 16.82 -2.18 4.59
N ALA A 59 17.85 -1.34 4.51
CA ALA A 59 19.23 -1.77 4.76
C ALA A 59 19.46 -2.06 6.25
N LEU A 60 20.11 -3.18 6.57
CA LEU A 60 20.36 -3.59 7.96
C LEU A 60 21.77 -3.17 8.43
N PRO A 61 21.94 -2.75 9.71
CA PRO A 61 23.25 -2.56 10.32
C PRO A 61 24.03 -3.88 10.33
N GLY A 62 25.08 -3.99 9.50
CA GLY A 62 25.88 -5.22 9.34
C GLY A 62 25.91 -5.78 7.92
N GLY A 63 25.16 -5.18 7.00
CA GLY A 63 25.08 -5.62 5.60
C GLY A 63 23.87 -6.53 5.36
N GLY A 64 23.28 -6.40 4.17
CA GLY A 64 22.01 -7.05 3.81
C GLY A 64 20.82 -6.11 3.88
N SER A 65 19.63 -6.64 3.58
CA SER A 65 18.38 -5.89 3.57
C SER A 65 17.22 -6.75 4.04
N GLU A 66 16.25 -6.11 4.69
CA GLU A 66 14.95 -6.68 5.02
C GLU A 66 13.88 -6.13 4.06
N GLN A 67 13.01 -7.00 3.58
CA GLN A 67 11.87 -6.61 2.77
C GLN A 67 10.71 -6.20 3.69
N LEU A 68 10.18 -5.00 3.51
CA LEU A 68 9.00 -4.49 4.23
C LEU A 68 7.96 -3.94 3.26
N SER A 69 6.70 -3.92 3.68
CA SER A 69 5.58 -3.35 2.93
C SER A 69 4.84 -2.35 3.81
N PHE A 70 4.81 -1.08 3.40
CA PHE A 70 4.02 -0.03 4.06
C PHE A 70 2.73 0.18 3.26
N ALA A 71 1.80 -0.77 3.40
CA ALA A 71 0.67 -0.89 2.49
C ALA A 71 -0.46 0.10 2.79
N SER A 72 -0.68 0.48 4.05
CA SER A 72 -1.76 1.38 4.42
C SER A 72 -1.29 2.83 4.39
N TRP A 73 -1.56 3.55 3.29
CA TRP A 73 -1.24 4.98 3.17
C TRP A 73 -2.37 5.82 3.71
N PHE A 74 -2.02 6.85 4.48
CA PHE A 74 -3.01 7.67 5.16
C PHE A 74 -3.68 8.66 4.21
N ALA A 75 -4.98 8.89 4.44
CA ALA A 75 -5.72 9.94 3.77
C ALA A 75 -5.37 11.31 4.36
N ALA A 76 -5.49 12.38 3.58
CA ALA A 76 -5.27 13.75 4.06
C ALA A 76 -6.23 14.15 5.20
N GLY A 77 -7.50 13.76 5.09
CA GLY A 77 -8.54 14.05 6.07
C GLY A 77 -9.62 12.97 6.06
N ASP A 78 -10.48 12.99 7.09
CA ASP A 78 -11.60 12.06 7.21
C ASP A 78 -12.72 12.47 6.24
N PRO A 79 -13.20 11.58 5.35
CA PRO A 79 -14.38 11.86 4.53
C PRO A 79 -15.66 12.08 5.35
N ASP A 80 -15.72 11.62 6.60
CA ASP A 80 -16.85 11.79 7.53
C ASP A 80 -16.41 12.70 8.71
N THR A 81 -16.44 14.01 8.45
CA THR A 81 -15.73 15.11 9.14
C THR A 81 -16.08 15.37 10.62
N ALA A 82 -16.56 14.41 11.39
CA ALA A 82 -16.98 14.62 12.77
C ALA A 82 -15.86 14.40 13.80
N THR A 83 -14.80 13.65 13.49
CA THR A 83 -13.65 13.45 14.38
C THR A 83 -12.41 13.11 13.53
N PRO A 84 -11.23 13.69 13.76
CA PRO A 84 -10.01 13.17 13.13
C PRO A 84 -9.82 11.73 13.61
N GLY A 85 -10.09 10.77 12.74
CA GLY A 85 -9.81 9.37 13.02
C GLY A 85 -8.30 9.10 13.06
N ASP A 86 -7.93 8.10 13.84
CA ASP A 86 -6.72 7.30 13.61
C ASP A 86 -6.70 6.91 12.11
N GLU A 87 -5.52 6.79 11.48
CA GLU A 87 -5.36 6.45 10.04
C GLU A 87 -5.54 7.61 9.02
N THR A 88 -5.47 8.87 9.45
CA THR A 88 -5.33 10.06 8.58
C THR A 88 -3.99 10.77 8.79
N LEU A 89 -3.46 11.45 7.78
CA LEU A 89 -2.20 12.23 7.89
C LEU A 89 -2.28 13.23 9.05
N LEU A 90 -3.41 13.94 9.17
CA LEU A 90 -3.62 14.91 10.25
C LEU A 90 -3.77 14.24 11.62
N GLY A 91 -4.51 13.12 11.69
CA GLY A 91 -4.69 12.35 12.92
C GLY A 91 -3.35 11.79 13.43
N GLU A 92 -2.62 11.09 12.56
CA GLU A 92 -1.31 10.51 12.86
C GLU A 92 -0.28 11.58 13.23
N LEU A 93 -0.28 12.72 12.53
CA LEU A 93 0.59 13.84 12.89
C LEU A 93 0.28 14.34 14.31
N ARG A 94 -1.00 14.55 14.65
CA ARG A 94 -1.42 14.97 16.00
C ARG A 94 -1.09 13.96 17.07
N LEU A 95 -1.25 12.67 16.79
CA LEU A 95 -0.84 11.60 17.70
C LEU A 95 0.67 11.64 17.93
N ALA A 96 1.45 11.77 16.86
CA ALA A 96 2.91 11.90 16.96
C ALA A 96 3.33 13.14 17.77
N ARG A 97 2.58 14.25 17.71
CA ARG A 97 2.82 15.45 18.55
C ARG A 97 2.62 15.23 20.05
N GLN A 98 1.88 14.20 20.46
CA GLN A 98 1.71 13.89 21.87
C GLN A 98 3.00 13.31 22.48
N ASP A 99 3.89 12.79 21.64
CA ASP A 99 5.23 12.37 22.02
C ASP A 99 6.20 13.57 21.96
N LEU A 100 6.73 13.97 23.12
CA LEU A 100 7.63 15.11 23.26
C LEU A 100 8.96 14.92 22.51
N GLU A 101 9.32 13.69 22.14
CA GLU A 101 10.55 13.37 21.42
C GLU A 101 10.37 13.30 19.89
N PHE A 102 9.14 13.43 19.38
CA PHE A 102 8.89 13.30 17.95
C PHE A 102 9.37 14.53 17.15
N PRO A 103 10.19 14.35 16.09
CA PRO A 103 10.75 15.46 15.34
C PRO A 103 9.69 16.32 14.65
N ALA A 104 9.85 17.65 14.75
CA ALA A 104 8.76 18.55 14.44
C ALA A 104 8.36 18.66 12.96
N LEU A 105 9.26 18.32 12.04
CA LEU A 105 9.01 18.38 10.60
C LEU A 105 8.98 16.99 9.97
N MET A 106 8.59 15.98 10.75
CA MET A 106 8.42 14.62 10.28
C MET A 106 6.93 14.33 10.07
N LEU A 107 6.53 13.97 8.86
CA LEU A 107 5.15 13.69 8.51
C LEU A 107 4.94 12.18 8.36
N PRO A 108 4.06 11.54 9.15
CA PRO A 108 3.68 10.15 8.93
C PRO A 108 2.97 9.99 7.58
N LEU A 109 3.26 8.94 6.81
CA LEU A 109 2.68 8.71 5.48
C LEU A 109 1.91 7.39 5.36
N ALA A 110 2.44 6.32 5.95
CA ALA A 110 1.88 4.98 5.82
C ALA A 110 2.36 4.05 6.95
N ARG A 111 1.73 2.89 7.09
CA ARG A 111 2.12 1.84 8.05
C ARG A 111 2.18 0.44 7.44
N ASP A 112 2.89 -0.47 8.11
CA ASP A 112 3.09 -1.86 7.65
C ASP A 112 2.00 -2.86 8.11
N GLY A 113 0.92 -2.37 8.73
CA GLY A 113 -0.12 -3.21 9.35
C GLY A 113 0.25 -3.73 10.73
N GLY A 114 1.49 -3.50 11.18
CA GLY A 114 1.89 -3.53 12.57
C GLY A 114 2.21 -2.10 13.05
N ASP A 115 3.33 -1.97 13.74
CA ASP A 115 3.75 -0.72 14.39
C ASP A 115 4.96 -0.08 13.67
N SER A 116 5.32 -0.53 12.47
CA SER A 116 6.33 0.17 11.66
C SER A 116 5.66 1.25 10.82
N MET A 117 6.31 2.40 10.74
CA MET A 117 5.75 3.61 10.15
C MET A 117 6.69 4.20 9.10
N LEU A 118 6.09 4.69 8.01
CA LEU A 118 6.76 5.45 6.96
C LEU A 118 6.60 6.94 7.24
N TYR A 119 7.68 7.70 7.07
CA TYR A 119 7.70 9.14 7.30
C TYR A 119 8.35 9.90 6.15
N LEU A 120 7.94 11.15 6.00
CA LEU A 120 8.61 12.16 5.18
C LEU A 120 9.29 13.18 6.10
N ASP A 121 10.60 13.36 5.96
CA ASP A 121 11.36 14.32 6.76
C ASP A 121 11.52 15.63 5.99
N LEU A 122 10.78 16.64 6.43
CA LEU A 122 10.69 17.98 5.84
C LEU A 122 11.58 19.00 6.57
N SER A 123 12.44 18.55 7.49
CA SER A 123 13.46 19.40 8.05
C SER A 123 14.46 19.85 6.97
N ALA A 124 15.17 20.96 7.21
CA ALA A 124 16.21 21.44 6.30
C ALA A 124 17.32 20.41 6.07
N GLU A 125 17.59 19.54 7.05
CA GLU A 125 18.56 18.45 6.94
C GLU A 125 18.00 17.22 6.22
N GLY A 126 16.68 16.99 6.35
CA GLY A 126 15.98 15.88 5.73
C GLY A 126 15.69 16.08 4.24
N ASP A 127 15.41 17.32 3.83
CA ASP A 127 15.17 17.74 2.44
C ASP A 127 14.17 16.83 1.68
N GLY A 128 13.11 16.38 2.37
CA GLY A 128 12.07 15.54 1.79
C GLY A 128 12.46 14.07 1.64
N ARG A 129 13.50 13.58 2.32
CA ARG A 129 13.85 12.16 2.37
C ARG A 129 12.72 11.33 2.98
N VAL A 130 12.63 10.07 2.54
CA VAL A 130 11.69 9.09 3.09
C VAL A 130 12.42 8.20 4.09
N LEU A 131 11.84 8.10 5.28
CA LEU A 131 12.35 7.30 6.39
C LEU A 131 11.33 6.23 6.79
N ALA A 132 11.81 5.12 7.33
CA ALA A 132 10.98 4.14 8.02
C ALA A 132 11.44 3.98 9.46
N TRP A 133 10.51 4.10 10.40
CA TRP A 133 10.69 3.58 11.75
C TRP A 133 10.29 2.11 11.74
N VAL A 134 11.27 1.23 11.94
CA VAL A 134 11.06 -0.22 11.98
C VAL A 134 11.03 -0.66 13.43
N ARG A 135 9.89 -1.23 13.85
CA ARG A 135 9.76 -1.78 15.20
C ARG A 135 10.53 -3.09 15.33
N GLU A 136 11.16 -3.29 16.48
CA GLU A 136 11.75 -4.57 16.85
C GLU A 136 10.66 -5.64 17.00
N LEU A 137 10.87 -6.81 16.39
CA LEU A 137 10.04 -7.97 16.65
C LEU A 137 10.63 -8.81 17.80
N PRO A 138 9.81 -9.61 18.51
CA PRO A 138 10.32 -10.52 19.54
C PRO A 138 11.47 -11.39 19.02
N ALA A 139 12.49 -11.63 19.85
CA ALA A 139 13.74 -12.30 19.45
C ALA A 139 13.57 -13.67 18.78
N TRP A 140 12.46 -14.38 19.01
CA TRP A 140 12.16 -15.68 18.38
C TRP A 140 11.77 -15.58 16.90
N THR A 141 11.47 -14.37 16.39
CA THR A 141 11.10 -14.11 15.00
C THR A 141 12.30 -13.79 14.10
N GLY A 142 13.50 -13.65 14.69
CA GLY A 142 14.70 -13.14 14.02
C GLY A 142 15.03 -11.71 14.47
N ARG A 143 16.19 -11.18 14.02
CA ARG A 143 16.59 -9.79 14.30
C ARG A 143 16.11 -8.88 13.18
N ARG A 144 15.23 -7.92 13.50
CA ARG A 144 14.99 -6.74 12.66
C ARG A 144 16.00 -5.65 12.98
N ALA A 145 16.32 -4.80 12.02
CA ALA A 145 17.03 -3.55 12.34
C ALA A 145 16.04 -2.58 12.97
N GLN A 146 15.99 -2.53 14.29
CA GLN A 146 15.19 -1.54 15.00
C GLN A 146 15.67 -0.13 14.67
N GLY A 147 14.74 0.81 14.55
CA GLY A 147 15.02 2.24 14.55
C GLY A 147 14.66 2.91 13.23
N LEU A 148 15.22 4.10 13.03
CA LEU A 148 14.92 4.96 11.89
C LEU A 148 15.91 4.70 10.75
N HIS A 149 15.37 4.33 9.59
CA HIS A 149 16.15 3.98 8.39
C HIS A 149 15.77 4.88 7.23
N GLN A 150 16.74 5.41 6.52
CA GLN A 150 16.47 6.12 5.27
C GLN A 150 16.19 5.12 4.14
N LEU A 151 15.02 5.26 3.51
CA LEU A 151 14.62 4.41 2.39
C LEU A 151 14.89 5.05 1.04
N ALA A 152 14.77 6.37 0.94
CA ALA A 152 15.00 7.12 -0.28
C ALA A 152 15.34 8.59 0.01
N PRO A 153 16.07 9.27 -0.90
CA PRO A 153 16.35 10.70 -0.78
C PRO A 153 15.14 11.59 -1.09
N SER A 154 14.06 11.07 -1.68
CA SER A 154 12.84 11.82 -1.95
C SER A 154 11.63 10.89 -2.08
N LEU A 155 10.41 11.43 -1.92
CA LEU A 155 9.17 10.67 -2.10
C LEU A 155 9.08 10.03 -3.49
N ASP A 156 9.42 10.77 -4.55
CA ASP A 156 9.42 10.24 -5.91
C ASP A 156 10.39 9.07 -6.07
N THR A 157 11.59 9.17 -5.48
CA THR A 157 12.56 8.08 -5.51
C THR A 157 12.03 6.85 -4.79
N TYR A 158 11.38 7.04 -3.63
CA TYR A 158 10.75 5.97 -2.89
C TYR A 158 9.63 5.29 -3.69
N LEU A 159 8.70 6.06 -4.25
CA LEU A 159 7.59 5.52 -5.04
C LEU A 159 8.11 4.76 -6.26
N ASN A 160 9.17 5.26 -6.93
CA ASN A 160 9.76 4.63 -8.11
C ASN A 160 10.49 3.30 -7.81
N GLN A 161 10.97 3.08 -6.58
CA GLN A 161 11.69 1.84 -6.21
C GLN A 161 10.79 0.75 -5.62
N LEU A 162 9.53 1.07 -5.29
CA LEU A 162 8.55 0.10 -4.80
C LEU A 162 8.35 -1.02 -5.83
N TYR A 163 8.21 -2.25 -5.37
CA TYR A 163 8.07 -3.41 -6.25
C TYR A 163 7.08 -4.45 -5.70
N ILE A 164 6.42 -5.18 -6.60
CA ILE A 164 5.63 -6.35 -6.23
C ILE A 164 6.57 -7.51 -5.92
N ASP A 165 6.47 -8.05 -4.70
CA ASP A 165 7.25 -9.23 -4.32
C ASP A 165 6.73 -10.50 -5.00
N ARG A 166 7.65 -11.26 -5.60
CA ARG A 166 7.31 -12.47 -6.33
C ARG A 166 6.72 -13.56 -5.43
N ALA A 167 7.24 -13.73 -4.21
CA ALA A 167 6.75 -14.75 -3.31
C ALA A 167 5.32 -14.42 -2.85
N SER A 168 5.04 -13.15 -2.56
CA SER A 168 3.70 -12.66 -2.26
C SER A 168 2.71 -12.93 -3.40
N VAL A 169 3.10 -12.73 -4.67
CA VAL A 169 2.22 -13.05 -5.82
C VAL A 169 1.88 -14.55 -5.87
N LEU A 170 2.87 -15.40 -5.64
CA LEU A 170 2.66 -16.85 -5.65
C LEU A 170 1.76 -17.30 -4.49
N ASP A 171 1.94 -16.72 -3.31
CA ASP A 171 1.12 -16.97 -2.13
C ASP A 171 -0.34 -16.52 -2.38
N ASP A 172 -0.53 -15.31 -2.90
CA ASP A 172 -1.86 -14.76 -3.18
C ASP A 172 -2.63 -15.59 -4.22
N LEU A 173 -1.96 -15.96 -5.32
CA LEU A 173 -2.50 -16.90 -6.31
C LEU A 173 -2.81 -18.27 -5.71
N ALA A 174 -2.07 -18.70 -4.69
CA ALA A 174 -2.28 -19.98 -4.03
C ALA A 174 -3.41 -19.93 -2.98
N HIS A 175 -3.70 -18.80 -2.34
CA HIS A 175 -4.54 -18.79 -1.14
C HIS A 175 -5.74 -17.82 -1.18
N SER A 176 -5.62 -16.72 -1.92
CA SER A 176 -6.61 -15.63 -1.93
C SER A 176 -7.51 -15.65 -3.18
N VAL A 177 -6.97 -16.09 -4.33
CA VAL A 177 -7.72 -16.11 -5.59
C VAL A 177 -8.77 -17.23 -5.63
N ARG A 178 -10.00 -16.87 -5.24
CA ARG A 178 -11.16 -17.78 -5.09
C ARG A 178 -12.30 -17.62 -6.09
N GLN A 179 -12.34 -16.57 -6.90
CA GLN A 179 -13.44 -16.27 -7.81
C GLN A 179 -12.87 -15.79 -9.17
N PRO A 180 -13.59 -15.98 -10.29
CA PRO A 180 -13.07 -15.59 -11.62
C PRO A 180 -12.62 -14.13 -11.71
N TRP A 181 -13.37 -13.20 -11.11
CA TRP A 181 -13.01 -11.78 -11.13
C TRP A 181 -11.74 -11.47 -10.32
N HIS A 182 -11.40 -12.28 -9.30
CA HIS A 182 -10.10 -12.13 -8.62
C HIS A 182 -8.95 -12.34 -9.60
N LEU A 183 -9.04 -13.29 -10.53
CA LEU A 183 -7.99 -13.48 -11.55
C LEU A 183 -7.87 -12.30 -12.50
N GLU A 184 -9.00 -11.70 -12.88
CA GLU A 184 -9.01 -10.51 -13.74
C GLU A 184 -8.36 -9.32 -13.01
N ALA A 185 -8.71 -9.12 -11.73
CA ALA A 185 -8.10 -8.12 -10.87
C ALA A 185 -6.59 -8.38 -10.70
N THR A 186 -6.17 -9.58 -10.30
CA THR A 186 -4.75 -9.93 -10.14
C THR A 186 -3.98 -9.73 -11.45
N ALA A 187 -4.54 -10.12 -12.61
CA ALA A 187 -3.89 -9.88 -13.89
C ALA A 187 -3.71 -8.38 -14.18
N GLN A 188 -4.72 -7.55 -13.89
CA GLN A 188 -4.62 -6.10 -14.07
C GLN A 188 -3.55 -5.49 -13.14
N TRP A 189 -3.54 -5.88 -11.86
CA TRP A 189 -2.54 -5.41 -10.90
C TRP A 189 -1.11 -5.77 -11.35
N LEU A 190 -0.89 -7.01 -11.78
CA LEU A 190 0.40 -7.46 -12.28
C LEU A 190 0.78 -6.79 -13.61
N ASP A 191 -0.17 -6.47 -14.48
CA ASP A 191 0.10 -5.75 -15.74
C ASP A 191 0.65 -4.35 -15.50
N ILE A 192 0.22 -3.69 -14.42
CA ILE A 192 0.67 -2.36 -14.04
C ILE A 192 1.98 -2.45 -13.24
N GLY A 193 2.01 -3.26 -12.17
CA GLY A 193 3.08 -3.27 -11.17
C GLY A 193 4.21 -4.26 -11.42
N LEU A 194 3.98 -5.29 -12.23
CA LEU A 194 4.99 -6.29 -12.57
C LEU A 194 4.91 -6.64 -14.07
N PRO A 195 5.19 -5.70 -15.01
CA PRO A 195 4.86 -5.87 -16.43
C PRO A 195 5.47 -7.10 -17.13
N ARG A 196 6.50 -7.71 -16.53
CA ARG A 196 7.18 -8.93 -17.02
C ARG A 196 6.66 -10.23 -16.40
N TRP A 197 5.60 -10.21 -15.60
CA TRP A 197 5.07 -11.39 -14.91
C TRP A 197 4.68 -12.52 -15.88
N ARG A 198 4.25 -12.20 -17.11
CA ARG A 198 3.93 -13.18 -18.15
C ARG A 198 5.13 -13.98 -18.67
N SER A 199 6.34 -13.55 -18.34
CA SER A 199 7.58 -14.29 -18.62
C SER A 199 8.05 -15.12 -17.43
N ASP A 200 7.41 -15.00 -16.26
CA ASP A 200 7.72 -15.83 -15.09
C ASP A 200 7.00 -17.19 -15.22
N PRO A 201 7.74 -18.29 -15.38
CA PRO A 201 7.12 -19.60 -15.64
C PRO A 201 6.26 -20.09 -14.47
N GLU A 202 6.59 -19.72 -13.23
CA GLU A 202 5.87 -20.18 -12.05
C GLU A 202 4.56 -19.41 -11.86
N ILE A 203 4.61 -18.08 -11.96
CA ILE A 203 3.42 -17.22 -11.89
C ILE A 203 2.44 -17.62 -13.00
N VAL A 204 2.93 -17.75 -14.24
CA VAL A 204 2.07 -18.13 -15.39
C VAL A 204 1.45 -19.52 -15.20
N SER A 205 2.21 -20.48 -14.69
CA SER A 205 1.71 -21.84 -14.48
C SER A 205 0.64 -21.88 -13.39
N LEU A 206 0.85 -21.17 -12.29
CA LEU A 206 -0.11 -21.11 -11.18
C LEU A 206 -1.37 -20.33 -11.57
N PHE A 207 -1.21 -19.20 -12.26
CA PHE A 207 -2.33 -18.40 -12.78
C PHE A 207 -3.21 -19.23 -13.71
N LYS A 208 -2.64 -19.94 -14.69
CA LYS A 208 -3.38 -20.83 -15.61
C LYS A 208 -4.11 -21.95 -14.86
N ARG A 209 -3.45 -22.56 -13.86
CA ARG A 209 -4.07 -23.61 -13.03
C ARG A 209 -5.30 -23.06 -12.29
N ARG A 210 -5.18 -21.87 -11.69
CA ARG A 210 -6.31 -21.21 -11.00
C ARG A 210 -7.44 -20.87 -11.97
N GLN A 211 -7.11 -20.36 -13.15
CA GLN A 211 -8.09 -20.08 -14.20
C GLN A 211 -8.89 -21.34 -14.57
N GLN A 212 -8.22 -22.48 -14.78
CA GLN A 212 -8.90 -23.74 -15.10
C GLN A 212 -9.81 -24.21 -13.96
N GLN A 213 -9.35 -24.15 -12.71
CA GLN A 213 -10.14 -24.55 -11.54
C GLN A 213 -11.40 -23.71 -11.37
N LEU A 214 -11.27 -22.39 -11.50
CA LEU A 214 -12.38 -21.45 -11.31
C LEU A 214 -13.36 -21.47 -12.48
N CYS A 215 -12.90 -21.65 -13.72
CA CYS A 215 -13.78 -21.79 -14.88
C CYS A 215 -14.51 -23.14 -14.92
N ALA A 216 -13.89 -24.23 -14.46
CA ALA A 216 -14.55 -25.54 -14.37
C ALA A 216 -15.70 -25.54 -13.34
N GLY A 217 -15.56 -24.80 -12.23
CA GLY A 217 -16.60 -24.66 -11.21
C GLY A 217 -17.83 -23.88 -11.66
N VAL A 218 -17.72 -23.03 -12.69
CA VAL A 218 -18.86 -22.28 -13.26
C VAL A 218 -19.73 -23.17 -14.16
N GLN A 219 -19.19 -24.25 -14.71
CA GLN A 219 -19.95 -25.18 -15.56
C GLN A 219 -20.81 -26.18 -14.77
N ASP A 220 -20.51 -26.39 -13.48
CA ASP A 220 -21.21 -27.37 -12.63
C ASP A 220 -22.39 -26.76 -11.83
N GLN A 221 -22.60 -25.43 -11.91
CA GLN A 221 -23.78 -24.74 -11.35
C GLN A 221 -24.91 -24.60 -12.38
N SER A 222 -25.21 -25.66 -13.12
CA SER A 222 -26.48 -25.74 -13.85
C SER A 222 -27.61 -25.96 -12.84
N TYR A 223 -28.45 -24.94 -12.69
CA TYR A 223 -29.69 -24.92 -11.90
C TYR A 223 -30.46 -26.25 -12.00
N PRO A 224 -30.96 -26.86 -10.90
CA PRO A 224 -31.90 -27.95 -11.01
C PRO A 224 -33.15 -27.45 -11.75
N ALA A 225 -33.49 -28.11 -12.85
CA ALA A 225 -34.69 -27.89 -13.60
C ALA A 225 -35.90 -27.79 -12.65
N ILE A 226 -36.67 -26.71 -12.81
CA ILE A 226 -37.96 -26.51 -12.17
C ILE A 226 -38.80 -27.75 -12.47
N ARG A 227 -38.98 -28.63 -11.47
CA ARG A 227 -39.93 -29.73 -11.56
C ARG A 227 -41.32 -29.12 -11.54
N GLU A 228 -42.02 -29.26 -12.67
CA GLU A 228 -43.43 -28.99 -12.83
C GLU A 228 -44.22 -29.64 -11.68
N ARG A 229 -45.06 -28.83 -11.00
CA ARG A 229 -46.06 -29.35 -10.06
C ARG A 229 -47.25 -29.88 -10.88
N PRO A 230 -47.79 -31.06 -10.58
CA PRO A 230 -49.04 -31.49 -11.16
C PRO A 230 -50.21 -30.68 -10.58
N ILE A 231 -51.21 -30.52 -11.45
CA ILE A 231 -52.44 -29.72 -11.35
C ILE A 231 -53.28 -30.13 -10.14
#